data_AF-A0A7J4J3F5-F1
#
_entry.id   AF-A0A7J4J3F5-F1
#
_cell.length_a   1.000
_cell.length_b   1.000
_cell.length_c   1.000
_cell.angle_alpha   90.00
_cell.angle_beta   90.00
_cell.angle_gamma   90.00
#
_symmetry.space_group_name_H-M   'P 1'
#
loop_
_entity.id
_entity.type
_entity.pdbx_description
1 polymer ?
#
loop_
_entity_poly.entity_id
_entity_poly.type
_entity_poly.pdbx_seq_one_letter_code
_entity_poly.pdbx_strand_id
1 'polypeptide(L)'
;MAEPMTSTTQSYDSAQLYVWVKGLESKVNTLLREVNLLKNDHLRKNTDFNKELKSIRSDVLELKHEREQTQQKMDLIIKELRRTAGAEELATLKKYLDFWNPLHFVTQRDLERTIDARLAQLQSSDSTINTPPASSNTENIY
;
A
#
# COMPACT_ATOMS: atom_id res chain seq x y z
N MET A 1 69.94 -53.52 -2.96
CA MET A 1 69.91 -52.15 -3.49
C MET A 1 68.51 -51.61 -3.22
N ALA A 2 68.35 -50.80 -2.18
CA ALA A 2 67.11 -50.11 -1.86
C ALA A 2 67.48 -48.79 -1.18
N GLU A 3 67.24 -47.67 -1.86
CA GLU A 3 67.41 -46.33 -1.30
C GLU A 3 66.21 -45.99 -0.42
N PRO A 4 66.40 -45.49 0.82
CA PRO A 4 65.32 -44.91 1.58
C PRO A 4 65.09 -43.46 1.11
N MET A 5 63.86 -43.19 0.68
CA MET A 5 63.38 -41.86 0.36
C MET A 5 63.50 -40.94 1.57
N THR A 6 64.25 -39.85 1.41
CA THR A 6 64.35 -38.78 2.39
C THR A 6 62.98 -38.12 2.54
N SER A 7 62.34 -38.31 3.69
CA SER A 7 61.20 -37.53 4.13
C SER A 7 61.62 -36.07 4.26
N THR A 8 61.14 -35.22 3.37
CA THR A 8 61.23 -33.76 3.50
C THR A 8 60.44 -33.32 4.73
N THR A 9 61.10 -33.21 5.88
CA THR A 9 60.59 -32.42 7.00
C THR A 9 60.53 -30.97 6.54
N GLN A 10 59.35 -30.53 6.11
CA GLN A 10 59.05 -29.11 5.95
C GLN A 10 59.21 -28.46 7.32
N SER A 11 60.35 -27.82 7.57
CA SER A 11 60.53 -26.93 8.71
C SER A 11 59.70 -25.68 8.45
N TYR A 12 58.44 -25.70 8.85
CA TYR A 12 57.65 -24.47 8.90
C TYR A 12 58.40 -23.48 9.79
N ASP A 13 58.67 -22.30 9.25
CA ASP A 13 59.27 -21.19 9.99
C ASP A 13 58.30 -20.79 11.10
N SER A 14 58.55 -21.28 12.32
CA SER A 14 57.70 -21.07 13.49
C SER A 14 57.45 -19.59 13.76
N ALA A 15 58.34 -18.70 13.30
CA ALA A 15 58.17 -17.26 13.39
C ALA A 15 57.03 -16.76 12.49
N GLN A 16 56.89 -17.28 11.27
CA GLN A 16 55.82 -16.89 10.35
C GLN A 16 54.43 -17.30 10.86
N LEU A 17 54.33 -18.52 11.41
CA LEU A 17 53.10 -18.98 12.07
C LEU A 17 52.72 -18.09 13.25
N TYR A 18 53.69 -17.69 14.08
CA TYR A 18 53.43 -16.81 15.21
C TYR A 18 52.92 -15.42 14.77
N VAL A 19 53.53 -14.84 13.73
CA VAL A 19 53.07 -13.56 13.17
C VAL A 19 51.64 -13.68 12.62
N TRP A 20 51.31 -14.78 11.97
CA TRP A 20 49.96 -15.02 11.45
C TRP A 20 48.92 -15.19 12.56
N VAL A 21 49.25 -15.97 13.59
CA VAL A 21 48.39 -16.13 14.77
C VAL A 21 48.16 -14.78 15.44
N LYS A 22 49.23 -13.97 15.62
CA LYS A 22 49.11 -12.63 16.19
C LYS A 22 48.29 -11.67 15.33
N GLY A 23 48.44 -11.74 14.00
CA GLY A 23 47.62 -10.99 13.07
C GLY A 23 46.15 -11.40 13.15
N LEU A 24 45.86 -12.69 13.29
CA LEU A 24 44.50 -13.21 13.44
C LEU A 24 43.89 -12.79 14.77
N GLU A 25 44.62 -12.92 15.88
CA GLU A 25 44.22 -12.45 17.21
C GLU A 25 43.87 -10.95 17.19
N SER A 26 44.70 -10.13 16.55
CA SER A 26 44.43 -8.70 16.41
C SER A 26 43.13 -8.44 15.64
N LYS A 27 42.87 -9.17 14.55
CA LYS A 27 41.65 -9.01 13.75
C LYS A 27 40.41 -9.48 14.51
N VAL A 28 40.50 -10.59 15.23
CA VAL A 28 39.42 -11.12 16.08
C VAL A 28 39.08 -10.13 17.20
N ASN A 29 40.09 -9.52 17.83
CA ASN A 29 39.87 -8.50 18.85
C ASN A 29 39.19 -7.25 18.28
N THR A 30 39.58 -6.81 17.08
CA THR A 30 38.90 -5.69 16.39
C THR A 30 37.43 -6.04 16.09
N LEU A 31 37.17 -7.23 15.55
CA LEU A 31 35.81 -7.66 15.23
C LEU A 31 34.95 -7.77 16.49
N LEU A 32 35.49 -8.30 17.57
CA LEU A 32 34.78 -8.38 18.85
C LEU A 32 34.41 -6.99 19.37
N ARG A 33 35.30 -6.01 19.22
CA ARG A 33 35.04 -4.61 19.58
C ARG A 33 33.93 -4.02 18.71
N GLU A 34 33.96 -4.23 17.40
CA GLU A 34 32.92 -3.77 16.47
C GLU A 34 31.56 -4.39 16.78
N VAL A 35 31.51 -5.71 17.04
CA VAL A 35 30.29 -6.43 17.42
C VAL A 35 29.73 -5.88 18.73
N ASN A 36 30.58 -5.59 19.72
CA ASN A 36 30.13 -5.00 20.98
C ASN A 36 29.54 -3.60 20.79
N LEU A 37 30.15 -2.77 19.93
CA LEU A 37 29.61 -1.45 19.59
C LEU A 37 28.28 -1.57 18.85
N LEU A 38 28.19 -2.48 17.87
CA LEU A 38 26.97 -2.74 17.13
C LEU A 38 25.85 -3.24 18.03
N LYS A 39 26.16 -4.16 18.96
CA LYS A 39 25.19 -4.66 19.94
C LYS A 39 24.67 -3.55 20.84
N ASN A 40 25.54 -2.67 21.30
CA ASN A 40 25.16 -1.54 22.14
C ASN A 40 24.29 -0.53 21.37
N ASP A 41 24.66 -0.20 20.13
CA ASP A 41 23.86 0.66 19.24
C ASP A 41 22.49 0.03 18.94
N HIS A 42 22.46 -1.26 18.63
CA HIS A 42 21.22 -1.98 18.38
C HIS A 42 20.30 -2.03 19.60
N LEU A 43 20.86 -2.26 20.80
CA LEU A 43 20.08 -2.25 22.04
C LEU A 43 19.46 -0.86 22.28
N ARG A 44 20.24 0.20 22.09
CA ARG A 44 19.75 1.58 22.21
C ARG A 44 18.63 1.88 21.21
N LYS A 45 18.85 1.57 19.93
CA LYS A 45 17.82 1.71 18.88
C LYS A 45 16.56 0.93 19.21
N ASN A 46 16.69 -0.32 19.66
CA ASN A 46 15.53 -1.14 20.04
C ASN A 46 14.75 -0.54 21.23
N THR A 47 15.45 0.06 22.20
CA THR A 47 14.75 0.76 23.29
C THR A 47 14.03 2.01 22.82
N ASP A 48 14.59 2.76 21.88
CA ASP A 48 13.98 3.97 21.35
C ASP A 48 12.80 3.64 20.42
N PHE A 49 12.93 2.64 19.55
CA PHE A 49 11.81 2.12 18.75
C PHE A 49 10.64 1.64 19.62
N ASN A 50 10.93 0.97 20.75
CA ASN A 50 9.88 0.55 21.67
C ASN A 50 9.15 1.73 22.34
N LYS A 51 9.84 2.87 22.56
CA LYS A 51 9.20 4.09 23.07
C LYS A 51 8.34 4.73 21.98
N GLU A 52 8.86 4.86 20.77
CA GLU A 52 8.12 5.40 19.62
C GLU A 52 6.85 4.58 19.35
N LEU A 53 6.94 3.24 19.37
CA LEU A 53 5.79 2.37 19.18
C LEU A 53 4.72 2.56 20.28
N LYS A 54 5.14 2.81 21.52
CA LYS A 54 4.21 3.15 22.62
C LYS A 54 3.56 4.51 22.40
N SER A 55 4.30 5.50 21.91
CA SER A 55 3.75 6.82 21.56
C SER A 55 2.70 6.68 20.47
N ILE A 56 3.05 6.02 19.35
CA ILE A 56 2.13 5.80 18.23
C ILE A 56 0.86 5.07 18.69
N ARG A 57 0.99 4.10 19.59
CA ARG A 57 -0.18 3.41 20.16
C ARG A 57 -1.08 4.36 20.95
N SER A 58 -0.49 5.27 21.72
CA SER A 58 -1.23 6.31 22.44
C SER A 58 -1.95 7.24 21.47
N ASP A 59 -1.23 7.73 20.46
CA ASP A 59 -1.77 8.65 19.45
C ASP A 59 -2.93 8.02 18.66
N VAL A 60 -2.83 6.73 18.33
CA VAL A 60 -3.93 5.98 17.67
C VAL A 60 -5.15 5.83 18.57
N LEU A 61 -4.97 5.65 19.88
CA LEU A 61 -6.09 5.57 20.82
C LEU A 61 -6.77 6.93 20.97
N GLU A 62 -6.00 8.01 21.04
CA GLU A 62 -6.50 9.38 21.08
C GLU A 62 -7.27 9.72 19.79
N LEU A 63 -6.70 9.44 18.62
CA LEU A 63 -7.36 9.64 17.32
C LEU A 63 -8.69 8.87 17.23
N LYS A 64 -8.75 7.64 17.76
CA LYS A 64 -9.99 6.87 17.81
C LYS A 64 -11.04 7.56 18.70
N HIS A 65 -10.63 8.13 19.82
CA HIS A 65 -11.52 8.85 20.70
C HIS A 65 -12.03 10.15 20.07
N GLU A 66 -11.14 10.93 19.42
CA GLU A 66 -11.52 12.14 18.68
C GLU A 66 -12.48 11.86 17.53
N ARG A 67 -12.26 10.75 16.80
CA ARG A 67 -13.18 10.28 15.75
C ARG A 67 -14.57 10.02 16.32
N GLU A 68 -14.65 9.30 17.44
CA GLU A 68 -15.92 8.98 18.09
C GLU A 68 -16.64 10.25 18.56
N GLN A 69 -15.93 11.17 19.20
CA GLN A 69 -16.49 12.46 19.61
C GLN A 69 -16.98 13.28 18.39
N THR A 70 -16.24 13.26 17.29
CA THR A 70 -16.62 13.96 16.06
C THR A 70 -17.89 13.35 15.46
N GLN A 71 -17.99 12.02 15.45
CA GLN A 71 -19.19 11.31 14.98
C GLN A 71 -20.42 11.68 15.85
N GLN A 72 -20.26 11.74 17.16
CA GLN A 72 -21.35 12.16 18.07
C GLN A 72 -21.78 13.62 17.83
N LYS A 73 -20.82 14.54 17.62
CA LYS A 73 -21.12 15.94 17.27
C LYS A 73 -21.86 16.03 15.93
N MET A 74 -21.46 15.23 14.94
CA MET A 74 -22.14 15.16 13.65
C MET A 74 -23.57 14.65 13.80
N ASP A 75 -23.81 13.59 14.59
CA ASP A 75 -25.16 13.10 14.85
C ASP A 75 -26.05 14.14 15.55
N LEU A 76 -25.47 14.95 16.44
CA LEU A 76 -26.17 16.06 17.08
C LEU A 76 -26.51 17.16 16.07
N ILE A 77 -25.56 17.54 15.22
CA ILE A 77 -25.77 18.51 14.13
C ILE A 77 -26.87 18.02 13.18
N ILE A 78 -26.86 16.74 12.79
CA ILE A 78 -27.91 16.14 11.95
C ILE A 78 -29.27 16.20 12.65
N LYS A 79 -29.35 15.96 13.96
CA LYS A 79 -30.62 16.07 14.71
C LYS A 79 -31.15 17.50 14.75
N GLU A 80 -30.30 18.49 15.00
CA GLU A 80 -30.70 19.90 15.02
C GLU A 80 -31.02 20.42 13.62
N LEU A 81 -30.30 19.99 12.58
CA LEU A 81 -30.65 20.23 11.18
C LEU A 81 -32.01 19.61 10.85
N ARG A 82 -32.29 18.36 11.22
CA ARG A 82 -33.63 17.75 11.01
C ARG A 82 -34.76 18.52 11.70
N ARG A 83 -34.47 19.20 12.80
CA ARG A 83 -35.44 20.00 13.56
C ARG A 83 -35.62 21.42 12.98
N THR A 84 -34.58 21.97 12.34
CA THR A 84 -34.54 23.36 11.86
C THR A 84 -34.79 23.48 10.35
N ALA A 85 -34.37 22.47 9.58
CA ALA A 85 -34.40 22.44 8.13
C ALA A 85 -35.68 21.76 7.63
N GLY A 86 -36.52 22.51 6.89
CA GLY A 86 -37.63 21.93 6.14
C GLY A 86 -37.14 20.84 5.18
N ALA A 87 -38.00 19.88 4.84
CA ALA A 87 -37.68 18.64 4.12
C ALA A 87 -36.81 18.77 2.86
N GLU A 88 -36.70 19.97 2.28
CA GLU A 88 -35.93 20.30 1.09
C GLU A 88 -34.40 20.35 1.35
N GLU A 89 -33.97 20.86 2.50
CA GLU A 89 -32.54 20.94 2.88
C GLU A 89 -31.97 19.58 3.35
N LEU A 90 -32.84 18.68 3.83
CA LEU A 90 -32.46 17.29 4.12
C LEU A 90 -32.16 16.48 2.85
N ALA A 91 -32.86 16.79 1.74
CA ALA A 91 -32.62 16.13 0.46
C ALA A 91 -31.26 16.52 -0.13
N THR A 92 -30.87 17.79 0.01
CA THR A 92 -29.54 18.26 -0.42
C THR A 92 -28.43 17.71 0.48
N LEU A 93 -28.61 17.70 1.81
CA LEU A 93 -27.61 17.14 2.72
C LEU A 93 -27.38 15.63 2.49
N LYS A 94 -28.45 14.86 2.25
CA LYS A 94 -28.33 13.43 1.89
C LYS A 94 -27.51 13.26 0.61
N LYS A 95 -27.75 14.09 -0.40
CA LYS A 95 -26.99 14.09 -1.65
C LYS A 95 -25.52 14.42 -1.42
N TYR A 96 -25.21 15.40 -0.55
CA TYR A 96 -23.83 15.74 -0.19
C TYR A 96 -23.13 14.65 0.63
N LEU A 97 -23.87 13.93 1.49
CA LEU A 97 -23.35 12.78 2.23
C LEU A 97 -22.98 11.61 1.29
N ASP A 98 -23.81 11.35 0.28
CA ASP A 98 -23.55 10.32 -0.74
C ASP A 98 -22.30 10.66 -1.57
N PHE A 99 -22.04 11.96 -1.83
CA PHE A 99 -20.81 12.42 -2.49
C PHE A 99 -19.57 12.35 -1.60
N TRP A 100 -19.74 12.32 -0.27
CA TRP A 100 -18.63 12.24 0.68
C TRP A 100 -18.22 10.82 1.05
N ASN A 101 -18.90 9.80 0.49
CA ASN A 101 -18.46 8.42 0.63
C ASN A 101 -17.23 8.16 -0.28
N PRO A 102 -16.03 7.92 0.29
CA PRO A 102 -14.80 7.75 -0.49
C PRO A 102 -14.81 6.52 -1.41
N LEU A 103 -15.75 5.57 -1.22
CA LEU A 103 -15.96 4.43 -2.11
C LEU A 103 -16.71 4.78 -3.41
N HIS A 104 -17.38 5.93 -3.47
CA HIS A 104 -18.08 6.42 -4.67
C HIS A 104 -17.28 7.49 -5.42
N PHE A 105 -16.00 7.70 -5.07
CA PHE A 105 -15.13 8.64 -5.78
C PHE A 105 -14.74 8.05 -7.15
N VAL A 106 -15.61 8.28 -8.14
CA VAL A 106 -15.35 7.88 -9.52
C VAL A 106 -14.24 8.80 -10.05
N THR A 107 -13.11 8.23 -10.46
CA THR A 107 -12.07 9.02 -11.14
C THR A 107 -12.62 9.49 -12.50
N GLN A 108 -12.18 10.64 -13.01
CA GLN A 108 -12.66 11.18 -14.30
C GLN A 108 -12.60 10.14 -15.42
N ARG A 109 -11.57 9.29 -15.40
CA ARG A 109 -11.36 8.19 -16.33
C ARG A 109 -12.41 7.08 -16.24
N ASP A 110 -12.90 6.78 -15.03
CA ASP A 110 -13.93 5.75 -14.82
C ASP A 110 -15.33 6.25 -15.24
N LEU A 111 -15.56 7.56 -15.17
CA LEU A 111 -16.77 8.20 -15.67
C LEU A 111 -16.83 8.15 -17.21
N GLU A 112 -15.76 8.57 -17.89
CA GLU A 112 -15.66 8.55 -19.36
C GLU A 112 -15.85 7.14 -19.90
N ARG A 113 -15.19 6.14 -19.30
CA ARG A 113 -15.34 4.73 -19.69
C ARG A 113 -16.78 4.23 -19.54
N THR A 114 -17.50 4.70 -18.52
CA THR A 114 -18.91 4.32 -18.30
C THR A 114 -19.82 4.97 -19.33
N ILE A 115 -19.56 6.24 -19.69
CA ILE A 115 -20.33 6.97 -20.70
C ILE A 115 -20.14 6.35 -22.09
N ASP A 116 -18.89 6.04 -22.47
CA ASP A 116 -18.57 5.41 -23.75
C ASP A 116 -19.22 4.01 -23.87
N ALA A 117 -19.21 3.23 -22.78
CA ALA A 117 -19.88 1.94 -22.75
C ALA A 117 -21.40 2.06 -22.92
N ARG A 118 -22.02 3.13 -22.42
CA ARG A 118 -23.47 3.38 -22.59
C ARG A 118 -23.81 3.90 -23.98
N LEU A 119 -22.97 4.76 -24.56
CA LEU A 119 -23.12 5.25 -25.94
C LEU A 119 -22.97 4.14 -26.97
N ALA A 120 -22.00 3.23 -26.77
CA ALA A 120 -21.83 2.06 -27.63
C ALA A 120 -23.04 1.10 -27.57
N GLN A 121 -23.67 0.94 -26.41
CA GLN A 121 -24.89 0.14 -26.26
C GLN A 121 -26.08 0.77 -27.01
N LEU A 122 -26.24 2.09 -26.98
CA LEU A 122 -27.31 2.80 -27.69
C LEU A 122 -27.15 2.72 -29.22
N GLN A 123 -25.93 2.78 -29.73
CA GLN A 123 -25.67 2.64 -31.17
C GLN A 123 -25.95 1.21 -31.68
N SER A 124 -25.81 0.19 -30.83
CA SER A 124 -26.16 -1.19 -31.20
C SER A 124 -27.68 -1.42 -31.29
N SER A 125 -28.50 -0.65 -30.57
CA SER A 125 -29.97 -0.76 -30.64
C SER A 125 -30.60 -0.05 -31.86
N ASP A 126 -29.93 0.94 -32.46
CA ASP A 126 -30.46 1.68 -33.62
C ASP A 126 -30.26 0.95 -34.96
N SER A 127 -29.38 -0.06 -35.03
CA SER A 127 -29.08 -0.78 -36.29
C SER A 127 -30.11 -1.85 -36.66
N THR A 128 -31.10 -2.15 -35.81
CA THR A 128 -32.19 -3.11 -36.11
C THR A 128 -33.41 -2.51 -36.81
N ILE A 129 -33.47 -1.18 -37.06
CA ILE A 129 -34.68 -0.53 -37.62
C ILE A 129 -34.57 -0.23 -39.13
N ASN A 130 -33.39 -0.30 -39.74
CA ASN A 130 -33.23 -0.01 -41.18
C ASN A 130 -33.03 -1.28 -42.01
N THR A 131 -34.11 -2.06 -42.20
CA THR A 131 -34.23 -2.91 -43.40
C THR A 131 -35.41 -2.39 -44.22
N PRO A 132 -35.19 -1.82 -45.42
CA PRO A 132 -36.27 -1.26 -46.23
C PRO A 132 -37.12 -2.40 -46.84
N PRO A 133 -38.46 -2.33 -46.77
CA PRO A 133 -39.31 -3.32 -47.43
C PRO A 133 -39.21 -3.15 -48.95
N ALA A 134 -39.01 -4.27 -49.64
CA ALA A 134 -38.97 -4.38 -51.08
C ALA A 134 -40.20 -3.74 -51.73
N SER A 135 -39.97 -2.88 -52.73
CA SER A 135 -40.99 -2.28 -53.58
C SER A 135 -41.73 -3.37 -54.37
N SER A 136 -42.97 -3.67 -54.00
CA SER A 136 -43.90 -4.39 -54.85
C SER A 136 -44.48 -3.44 -55.89
N ASN A 137 -44.15 -3.73 -57.15
CA ASN A 137 -44.63 -3.08 -58.37
C ASN A 137 -46.16 -2.93 -58.39
N THR A 138 -46.64 -1.71 -58.67
CA THR A 138 -47.97 -1.49 -59.23
C THR A 138 -47.91 -1.82 -60.73
N GLU A 139 -48.36 -3.02 -61.07
CA GLU A 139 -48.66 -3.41 -62.46
C GLU A 139 -49.90 -2.68 -62.98
N ASN A 140 -49.89 -2.50 -64.29
CA ASN A 140 -50.72 -1.63 -65.11
C ASN A 140 -52.22 -1.87 -65.06
N ILE A 141 -52.92 -0.77 -65.33
CA ILE A 141 -54.29 -0.67 -65.84
C ILE A 141 -54.38 -1.38 -67.20
N TYR A 142 -55.23 -2.42 -67.31
CA TYR A 142 -56.31 -2.62 -68.30
C TYR A 142 -56.89 -4.04 -68.21
#